data_AF-A0A960RTZ8-F1
#
_entry.id   AF-A0A960RTZ8-F1
#
_cell.length_a   1.000
_cell.length_b   1.000
_cell.length_c   1.000
_cell.angle_alpha   90.00
_cell.angle_beta   90.00
_cell.angle_gamma   90.00
#
_symmetry.space_group_name_H-M   'P 1'
#
loop_
_entity.id
_entity.type
_entity.pdbx_description
1 polymer ?
#
loop_
_entity_poly.entity_id
_entity_poly.type
_entity_poly.pdbx_seq_one_letter_code
_entity_poly.pdbx_strand_id
1 'polypeptide(L)'
;MQTAQSRKNKILLSDYDYESDIKYRLVMEKLSPFQIEVLHEVLDNSLKFKVSDISDFLEVDKEDVLPVLDLLAETKLLVRDGEQIIVNKDKRRYFFSQINRFGGTTDLEFFQGLLNQVPIHVLPVWYSVPRTSDDIFGSIVERHLETPRIYERYLNELSFEDETLTSIAQDVFDASDLEISIEELMEKYQLSREALEEYLIELEYNLVCCVRYERDGDGWRGVTTPFQEWRDFLKFQNDHAPVALTEEEADSLLRKHVDDFGFIRDVNEIITLLEQGPVNMVEREGKLCIGDPAVKTLIQKHVPEQFLCDHLCNITFILKLLNIVEFIDGKCHIRPESAEQWKEKPIQEQAMTVYLYSLNHYRDLHGDDGFTDRDIREIEKSLKRVLYSGWVYIDDFIKGMTAPIKTSEAVALNKKGKHWHYTIPQYTQEEKAFIIKTLVNRLFNAGMVAVGLYQNRYCFIVTPFGRMSLGD
;
A
#
# COMPACT_ATOMS: atom_id res chain seq x y z
N MET A 1 -29.67 -14.71 21.35
CA MET A 1 -29.12 -15.73 20.44
C MET A 1 -28.94 -15.09 19.08
N GLN A 2 -27.78 -14.46 18.87
CA GLN A 2 -27.38 -13.94 17.56
C GLN A 2 -26.83 -15.13 16.76
N THR A 3 -27.44 -15.39 15.61
CA THR A 3 -26.86 -16.25 14.59
C THR A 3 -25.53 -15.66 14.15
N ALA A 4 -24.43 -16.32 14.54
CA ALA A 4 -23.11 -16.08 13.97
C ALA A 4 -23.24 -16.17 12.43
N GLN A 5 -22.91 -15.08 11.73
CA GLN A 5 -22.74 -15.12 10.29
C GLN A 5 -21.72 -16.22 9.97
N SER A 6 -22.11 -17.20 9.17
CA SER A 6 -21.25 -18.33 8.83
C SER A 6 -20.02 -17.82 8.05
N ARG A 7 -18.84 -17.89 8.66
CA ARG A 7 -17.54 -17.84 7.96
C ARG A 7 -17.59 -18.90 6.85
N LYS A 8 -17.56 -18.51 5.58
CA LYS A 8 -17.65 -19.47 4.44
C LYS A 8 -16.75 -19.04 3.28
N ASN A 9 -15.44 -18.97 3.55
CA ASN A 9 -14.46 -19.41 2.55
C ASN A 9 -14.07 -20.81 3.00
N LYS A 10 -14.53 -21.83 2.29
CA LYS A 10 -14.16 -23.22 2.57
C LYS A 10 -13.58 -23.78 1.29
N ILE A 11 -12.31 -23.46 1.06
CA ILE A 11 -11.50 -24.21 0.12
C ILE A 11 -11.34 -25.60 0.72
N LEU A 12 -11.69 -26.61 -0.07
CA LEU A 12 -11.66 -27.98 0.37
C LEU A 12 -10.88 -28.78 -0.66
N LEU A 13 -9.65 -29.15 -0.34
CA LEU A 13 -8.75 -29.79 -1.30
C LEU A 13 -9.34 -31.08 -1.90
N SER A 14 -10.22 -31.77 -1.17
CA SER A 14 -10.93 -32.96 -1.68
C SER A 14 -11.91 -32.67 -2.83
N ASP A 15 -12.24 -31.41 -3.14
CA ASP A 15 -13.05 -31.06 -4.30
C ASP A 15 -12.24 -31.12 -5.63
N TYR A 16 -10.93 -31.38 -5.58
CA TYR A 16 -10.08 -31.68 -6.75
C TYR A 16 -9.01 -32.75 -6.44
N ASP A 17 -8.28 -33.20 -7.46
CA ASP A 17 -7.24 -34.25 -7.36
C ASP A 17 -5.91 -33.70 -6.81
N TYR A 18 -5.95 -33.21 -5.56
CA TYR A 18 -4.81 -32.58 -4.89
C TYR A 18 -3.66 -33.57 -4.63
N GLU A 19 -3.96 -34.85 -4.40
CA GLU A 19 -2.93 -35.89 -4.22
C GLU A 19 -2.05 -36.05 -5.47
N SER A 20 -2.67 -36.03 -6.65
CA SER A 20 -1.91 -36.03 -7.90
C SER A 20 -1.15 -34.72 -8.10
N ASP A 21 -1.72 -33.57 -7.70
CA ASP A 21 -1.05 -32.27 -7.74
C ASP A 21 0.25 -32.29 -6.91
N ILE A 22 0.18 -32.73 -5.64
CA ILE A 22 1.36 -32.91 -4.78
C ILE A 22 2.38 -33.82 -5.47
N LYS A 23 1.95 -34.99 -5.97
CA LYS A 23 2.86 -35.92 -6.65
C LYS A 23 3.59 -35.27 -7.82
N TYR A 24 2.89 -34.49 -8.65
CA TYR A 24 3.51 -33.84 -9.80
C TYR A 24 4.44 -32.72 -9.40
N ARG A 25 4.07 -31.88 -8.42
CA ARG A 25 4.94 -30.82 -7.89
C ARG A 25 6.26 -31.38 -7.37
N LEU A 26 6.21 -32.48 -6.62
CA LEU A 26 7.40 -33.14 -6.06
C LEU A 26 8.29 -33.79 -7.12
N VAL A 27 7.73 -34.18 -8.27
CA VAL A 27 8.53 -34.63 -9.44
C VAL A 27 9.17 -33.42 -10.11
N MET A 28 8.41 -32.35 -10.33
CA MET A 28 8.89 -31.13 -11.00
C MET A 28 10.02 -30.44 -10.22
N GLU A 29 9.90 -30.36 -8.89
CA GLU A 29 10.91 -29.78 -8.00
C GLU A 29 12.30 -30.43 -8.18
N LYS A 30 12.35 -31.73 -8.50
CA LYS A 30 13.59 -32.48 -8.69
C LYS A 30 14.20 -32.33 -10.08
N LEU A 31 13.51 -31.65 -11.00
CA LEU A 31 14.01 -31.43 -12.35
C LEU A 31 15.11 -30.37 -12.32
N SER A 32 16.26 -30.68 -12.90
CA SER A 32 17.31 -29.70 -13.20
C SER A 32 16.83 -28.62 -14.18
N PRO A 33 17.53 -27.48 -14.30
CA PRO A 33 17.22 -26.45 -15.30
C PRO A 33 17.10 -26.99 -16.72
N PHE A 34 18.01 -27.88 -17.14
CA PHE A 34 17.93 -28.55 -18.45
C PHE A 34 16.65 -29.39 -18.60
N GLN A 35 16.25 -30.10 -17.55
CA GLN A 35 15.03 -30.91 -17.59
C GLN A 35 13.76 -30.05 -17.64
N ILE A 36 13.79 -28.86 -17.04
CA ILE A 36 12.72 -27.86 -17.18
C ILE A 36 12.66 -27.30 -18.61
N GLU A 37 13.81 -27.07 -19.27
CA GLU A 37 13.85 -26.67 -20.68
C GLU A 37 13.25 -27.76 -21.60
N VAL A 38 13.60 -29.04 -21.37
CA VAL A 38 12.97 -30.17 -22.09
C VAL A 38 11.46 -30.20 -21.83
N LEU A 39 11.01 -29.95 -20.60
CA LEU A 39 9.60 -29.88 -20.27
C LEU A 39 8.91 -28.73 -21.02
N HIS A 40 9.52 -27.53 -21.08
CA HIS A 40 9.00 -26.42 -21.88
C HIS A 40 8.77 -26.85 -23.34
N GLU A 41 9.76 -27.52 -23.95
CA GLU A 41 9.62 -27.98 -25.33
C GLU A 41 8.51 -29.01 -25.52
N VAL A 42 8.32 -29.93 -24.56
CA VAL A 42 7.19 -30.86 -24.57
C VAL A 42 5.85 -30.11 -24.49
N LEU A 43 5.79 -29.03 -23.70
CA LEU A 43 4.59 -28.25 -23.46
C LEU A 43 4.27 -27.27 -24.58
N ASP A 44 5.24 -26.85 -25.39
CA ASP A 44 5.06 -25.91 -26.49
C ASP A 44 4.85 -26.60 -27.84
N ASN A 45 5.35 -27.82 -28.01
CA ASN A 45 5.16 -28.60 -29.22
C ASN A 45 3.70 -29.01 -29.50
N SER A 46 3.44 -29.59 -30.68
CA SER A 46 2.12 -30.15 -30.99
C SER A 46 1.80 -31.36 -30.09
N LEU A 47 0.56 -31.87 -30.10
CA LEU A 47 0.22 -33.06 -29.28
C LEU A 47 0.94 -34.34 -29.74
N LYS A 48 1.54 -34.34 -30.93
CA LYS A 48 2.29 -35.47 -31.49
C LYS A 48 3.50 -34.97 -32.27
N PHE A 49 4.69 -35.26 -31.78
CA PHE A 49 5.95 -34.81 -32.38
C PHE A 49 7.03 -35.87 -32.15
N LYS A 50 8.26 -35.65 -32.62
CA LYS A 50 9.37 -36.60 -32.52
C LYS A 50 10.36 -36.17 -31.45
N VAL A 51 11.11 -37.14 -30.89
CA VAL A 51 12.24 -36.85 -29.98
C VAL A 51 13.26 -35.93 -30.64
N SER A 52 13.55 -36.14 -31.94
CA SER A 52 14.41 -35.25 -32.73
C SER A 52 13.98 -33.78 -32.69
N ASP A 53 12.68 -33.50 -32.60
CA ASP A 53 12.20 -32.12 -32.65
C ASP A 53 12.65 -31.34 -31.39
N ILE A 54 12.75 -32.01 -30.23
CA ILE A 54 13.31 -31.42 -28.99
C ILE A 54 14.82 -31.29 -29.10
N SER A 55 15.50 -32.38 -29.51
CA SER A 55 16.97 -32.43 -29.58
C SER A 55 17.53 -31.39 -30.56
N ASP A 56 16.87 -31.24 -31.71
CA ASP A 56 17.24 -30.26 -32.74
C ASP A 56 17.01 -28.82 -32.24
N PHE A 57 15.94 -28.58 -31.45
CA PHE A 57 15.64 -27.25 -30.90
C PHE A 57 16.60 -26.84 -29.77
N LEU A 58 16.88 -27.76 -28.84
CA LEU A 58 17.76 -27.51 -27.70
C LEU A 58 19.25 -27.67 -28.05
N GLU A 59 19.58 -28.08 -29.28
CA GLU A 59 20.95 -28.35 -29.74
C GLU A 59 21.70 -29.37 -28.86
N VAL A 60 21.02 -30.43 -28.43
CA VAL A 60 21.56 -31.50 -27.56
C VAL A 60 21.40 -32.89 -28.18
N ASP A 61 22.19 -33.84 -27.70
CA ASP A 61 22.07 -35.23 -28.15
C ASP A 61 20.76 -35.86 -27.66
N LYS A 62 20.15 -36.70 -28.51
CA LYS A 62 18.92 -37.44 -28.15
C LYS A 62 19.08 -38.26 -26.88
N GLU A 63 20.29 -38.76 -26.65
CA GLU A 63 20.66 -39.59 -25.51
C GLU A 63 20.55 -38.83 -24.18
N ASP A 64 20.68 -37.50 -24.20
CA ASP A 64 20.49 -36.64 -23.02
C ASP A 64 19.01 -36.33 -22.78
N VAL A 65 18.19 -36.24 -23.85
CA VAL A 65 16.75 -35.94 -23.77
C VAL A 65 15.93 -37.15 -23.33
N LEU A 66 16.29 -38.36 -23.77
CA LEU A 66 15.54 -39.58 -23.52
C LEU A 66 15.30 -39.87 -22.02
N PRO A 67 16.30 -39.77 -21.12
CA PRO A 67 16.07 -39.95 -19.68
C PRO A 67 15.06 -38.96 -19.10
N VAL A 68 15.04 -37.72 -19.60
CA VAL A 68 14.09 -36.70 -19.16
C VAL A 68 12.68 -37.05 -19.60
N LEU A 69 12.51 -37.50 -20.85
CA LEU A 69 11.20 -37.93 -21.36
C LEU A 69 10.66 -39.14 -20.62
N ASP A 70 11.52 -40.10 -20.26
CA ASP A 70 11.11 -41.27 -19.48
C ASP A 70 10.66 -40.86 -18.06
N LEU A 71 11.34 -39.89 -17.42
CA LEU A 71 10.92 -39.30 -16.15
C LEU A 71 9.57 -38.57 -16.28
N LEU A 72 9.38 -37.76 -17.33
CA LEU A 72 8.11 -37.05 -17.59
C LEU A 72 6.97 -38.03 -17.89
N ALA A 73 7.25 -39.20 -18.48
CA ALA A 73 6.24 -40.22 -18.73
C ALA A 73 5.64 -40.80 -17.44
N GLU A 74 6.39 -40.83 -16.33
CA GLU A 74 5.88 -41.27 -15.01
C GLU A 74 4.74 -40.40 -14.48
N THR A 75 4.67 -39.14 -14.91
CA THR A 75 3.60 -38.20 -14.57
C THR A 75 2.33 -38.41 -15.41
N LYS A 76 2.39 -39.27 -16.43
CA LYS A 76 1.35 -39.46 -17.47
C LYS A 76 1.16 -38.22 -18.36
N LEU A 77 2.09 -37.26 -18.34
CA LEU A 77 2.09 -36.11 -19.26
C LEU A 77 2.24 -36.57 -20.71
N LEU A 78 3.10 -37.55 -20.96
CA LEU A 78 3.37 -38.05 -22.31
C LEU A 78 3.49 -39.56 -22.33
N VAL A 79 3.33 -40.13 -23.52
CA VAL A 79 3.69 -41.50 -23.85
C VAL A 79 4.67 -41.47 -25.02
N ARG A 80 5.73 -42.27 -24.91
CA ARG A 80 6.74 -42.44 -25.97
C ARG A 80 6.49 -43.75 -26.70
N ASP A 81 6.38 -43.68 -28.03
CA ASP A 81 6.30 -44.82 -28.94
C ASP A 81 7.48 -44.74 -29.93
N GLY A 82 8.61 -45.33 -29.54
CA GLY A 82 9.87 -45.19 -30.26
C GLY A 82 10.33 -43.73 -30.34
N GLU A 83 10.37 -43.21 -31.56
CA GLU A 83 10.76 -41.81 -31.86
C GLU A 83 9.61 -40.83 -31.66
N GLN A 84 8.36 -41.30 -31.57
CA GLN A 84 7.18 -40.44 -31.46
C GLN A 84 6.80 -40.19 -30.00
N ILE A 85 6.50 -38.93 -29.69
CA ILE A 85 5.98 -38.48 -28.40
C ILE A 85 4.51 -38.11 -28.59
N ILE A 86 3.66 -38.58 -27.69
CA ILE A 86 2.23 -38.27 -27.66
C ILE A 86 1.90 -37.63 -26.31
N VAL A 87 1.48 -36.37 -26.34
CA VAL A 87 1.20 -35.58 -25.13
C VAL A 87 -0.27 -35.68 -24.72
N ASN A 88 -0.52 -35.92 -23.45
CA ASN A 88 -1.83 -35.88 -22.84
C ASN A 88 -2.31 -34.42 -22.72
N LYS A 89 -3.39 -34.07 -23.41
CA LYS A 89 -3.91 -32.69 -23.47
C LYS A 89 -4.29 -32.13 -22.10
N ASP A 90 -4.91 -32.93 -21.24
CA ASP A 90 -5.39 -32.48 -19.93
C ASP A 90 -4.21 -32.26 -18.97
N LYS A 91 -3.25 -33.19 -18.98
CA LYS A 91 -2.01 -33.03 -18.19
C LYS A 91 -1.15 -31.90 -18.72
N ARG A 92 -1.06 -31.69 -20.03
CA ARG A 92 -0.36 -30.54 -20.64
C ARG A 92 -0.87 -29.22 -20.07
N ARG A 93 -2.19 -29.04 -19.95
CA ARG A 93 -2.77 -27.81 -19.37
C ARG A 93 -2.34 -27.60 -17.91
N TYR A 94 -2.29 -28.68 -17.12
CA TYR A 94 -1.80 -28.63 -15.74
C TYR A 94 -0.33 -28.19 -15.70
N PHE A 95 0.55 -28.88 -16.43
CA PHE A 95 1.99 -28.60 -16.43
C PHE A 95 2.32 -27.21 -17.00
N PHE A 96 1.57 -26.73 -17.99
CA PHE A 96 1.70 -25.37 -18.53
C PHE A 96 1.44 -24.29 -17.48
N SER A 97 0.54 -24.54 -16.53
CA SER A 97 0.29 -23.62 -15.42
C SER A 97 1.38 -23.71 -14.35
N GLN A 98 1.90 -24.91 -14.08
CA GLN A 98 2.85 -25.15 -12.98
C GLN A 98 4.29 -24.77 -13.36
N ILE A 99 4.66 -24.84 -14.65
CA ILE A 99 6.02 -24.53 -15.11
C ILE A 99 6.41 -23.07 -14.88
N ASN A 100 5.43 -22.16 -14.84
CA ASN A 100 5.65 -20.73 -14.57
C ASN A 100 6.25 -20.45 -13.18
N ARG A 101 6.25 -21.43 -12.27
CA ARG A 101 6.92 -21.31 -10.97
C ARG A 101 8.45 -21.34 -11.09
N PHE A 102 9.00 -21.93 -12.16
CA PHE A 102 10.42 -22.15 -12.34
C PHE A 102 11.04 -20.99 -13.11
N GLY A 103 11.71 -20.09 -12.39
CA GLY A 103 12.32 -18.88 -12.97
C GLY A 103 11.33 -17.82 -13.44
N GLY A 104 10.02 -18.02 -13.22
CA GLY A 104 8.96 -17.07 -13.53
C GLY A 104 8.35 -16.41 -12.29
N THR A 105 7.29 -15.62 -12.51
CA THR A 105 6.53 -14.93 -11.46
C THR A 105 5.22 -15.65 -11.15
N THR A 106 4.90 -15.77 -9.87
CA THR A 106 3.60 -16.25 -9.38
C THR A 106 2.64 -15.07 -9.25
N ASP A 107 2.18 -14.59 -10.40
CA ASP A 107 1.28 -13.44 -10.55
C ASP A 107 -0.20 -13.88 -10.68
N LEU A 108 -1.11 -12.93 -10.92
CA LEU A 108 -2.53 -13.27 -11.10
C LEU A 108 -2.85 -14.07 -12.36
N GLU A 109 -2.00 -14.06 -13.39
CA GLU A 109 -2.17 -14.97 -14.52
C GLU A 109 -1.83 -16.41 -14.12
N PHE A 110 -0.81 -16.59 -13.27
CA PHE A 110 -0.52 -17.87 -12.65
C PHE A 110 -1.72 -18.38 -11.82
N PHE A 111 -2.33 -17.54 -10.97
CA PHE A 111 -3.53 -17.95 -10.22
C PHE A 111 -4.72 -18.26 -11.12
N GLN A 112 -4.92 -17.49 -12.21
CA GLN A 112 -5.95 -17.83 -13.18
C GLN A 112 -5.71 -19.22 -13.80
N GLY A 113 -4.45 -19.56 -14.08
CA GLY A 113 -4.03 -20.89 -14.51
C GLY A 113 -4.32 -21.99 -13.47
N LEU A 114 -4.00 -21.72 -12.20
CA LEU A 114 -4.23 -22.63 -11.07
C LEU A 114 -5.71 -22.91 -10.85
N LEU A 115 -6.55 -21.87 -10.82
CA LEU A 115 -7.99 -22.00 -10.59
C LEU A 115 -8.69 -22.72 -11.75
N ASN A 116 -8.17 -22.60 -12.96
CA ASN A 116 -8.62 -23.33 -14.13
C ASN A 116 -8.44 -24.86 -14.05
N GLN A 117 -7.66 -25.35 -13.08
CA GLN A 117 -7.49 -26.78 -12.79
C GLN A 117 -8.63 -27.34 -11.94
N VAL A 118 -9.33 -26.47 -11.20
CA VAL A 118 -10.45 -26.84 -10.33
C VAL A 118 -11.72 -26.96 -11.19
N PRO A 119 -12.60 -27.94 -10.93
CA PRO A 119 -13.88 -28.02 -11.64
C PRO A 119 -14.67 -26.71 -11.55
N ILE A 120 -15.14 -26.20 -12.69
CA ILE A 120 -15.76 -24.86 -12.80
C ILE A 120 -16.92 -24.61 -11.83
N HIS A 121 -17.63 -25.66 -11.40
CA HIS A 121 -18.77 -25.56 -10.48
C HIS A 121 -18.36 -25.43 -9.00
N VAL A 122 -17.10 -25.67 -8.66
CA VAL A 122 -16.54 -25.59 -7.31
C VAL A 122 -16.12 -24.15 -6.98
N LEU A 123 -15.49 -23.44 -7.93
CA LEU A 123 -14.99 -22.08 -7.73
C LEU A 123 -16.05 -21.09 -7.19
N PRO A 124 -17.32 -21.08 -7.69
CA PRO A 124 -18.36 -20.22 -7.13
C PRO A 124 -18.67 -20.48 -5.65
N VAL A 125 -18.47 -21.71 -5.19
CA VAL A 125 -18.67 -22.08 -3.78
C VAL A 125 -17.48 -21.61 -2.94
N TRP A 126 -16.25 -21.88 -3.40
CA TRP A 126 -15.03 -21.52 -2.67
C TRP A 126 -14.89 -20.01 -2.43
N TYR A 127 -15.15 -19.18 -3.45
CA TYR A 127 -14.99 -17.72 -3.37
C TYR A 127 -16.31 -16.97 -3.19
N SER A 128 -17.41 -17.70 -2.94
CA SER A 128 -18.76 -17.18 -2.76
C SER A 128 -19.27 -16.33 -3.95
N VAL A 129 -18.76 -16.52 -5.17
CA VAL A 129 -19.20 -15.75 -6.36
C VAL A 129 -20.49 -16.33 -6.97
N PRO A 130 -21.31 -15.52 -7.66
CA PRO A 130 -22.54 -16.00 -8.31
C PRO A 130 -22.23 -17.10 -9.34
N ARG A 131 -22.99 -18.20 -9.29
CA ARG A 131 -22.86 -19.30 -10.28
C ARG A 131 -23.21 -18.90 -11.71
N THR A 132 -23.91 -17.78 -11.88
CA THR A 132 -24.28 -17.20 -13.17
C THR A 132 -23.23 -16.22 -13.70
N SER A 133 -22.07 -16.09 -13.04
CA SER A 133 -21.02 -15.20 -13.52
C SER A 133 -20.39 -15.77 -14.78
N ASP A 134 -20.37 -14.95 -15.85
CA ASP A 134 -19.70 -15.27 -17.11
C ASP A 134 -18.17 -15.13 -17.01
N ASP A 135 -17.68 -14.39 -15.98
CA ASP A 135 -16.27 -14.24 -15.66
C ASP A 135 -16.02 -14.49 -14.15
N ILE A 136 -15.84 -15.76 -13.81
CA ILE A 136 -15.58 -16.21 -12.43
C ILE A 136 -14.29 -15.58 -11.89
N PHE A 137 -13.23 -15.52 -12.70
CA PHE A 137 -11.95 -15.00 -12.23
C PHE A 137 -12.00 -13.49 -12.01
N GLY A 138 -12.58 -12.73 -12.95
CA GLY A 138 -12.85 -11.30 -12.76
C GLY A 138 -13.67 -11.04 -11.50
N SER A 139 -14.69 -11.87 -11.23
CA SER A 139 -15.50 -11.77 -10.01
C SER A 139 -14.70 -12.01 -8.71
N ILE A 140 -13.71 -12.92 -8.75
CA ILE A 140 -12.80 -13.16 -7.61
C ILE A 140 -11.91 -11.94 -7.40
N VAL A 141 -11.34 -11.40 -8.49
CA VAL A 141 -10.49 -10.21 -8.45
C VAL A 141 -11.25 -9.00 -7.90
N GLU A 142 -12.42 -8.67 -8.46
CA GLU A 142 -13.24 -7.54 -8.02
C GLU A 142 -13.64 -7.67 -6.55
N ARG A 143 -13.97 -8.89 -6.09
CA ARG A 143 -14.46 -9.10 -4.73
C ARG A 143 -13.36 -9.11 -3.68
N HIS A 144 -12.20 -9.65 -4.00
CA HIS A 144 -11.17 -10.01 -3.02
C HIS A 144 -9.81 -9.33 -3.23
N LEU A 145 -9.52 -8.80 -4.42
CA LEU A 145 -8.17 -8.31 -4.78
C LEU A 145 -8.13 -6.88 -5.34
N GLU A 146 -9.27 -6.30 -5.71
CA GLU A 146 -9.37 -5.03 -6.46
C GLU A 146 -8.54 -3.89 -5.86
N THR A 147 -8.48 -3.78 -4.52
CA THR A 147 -7.64 -2.80 -3.83
C THR A 147 -6.88 -3.47 -2.68
N PRO A 148 -5.73 -2.93 -2.26
CA PRO A 148 -4.99 -3.41 -1.09
C PRO A 148 -5.88 -3.58 0.14
N ARG A 149 -6.75 -2.61 0.41
CA ARG A 149 -7.68 -2.64 1.54
C ARG A 149 -8.69 -3.79 1.45
N ILE A 150 -9.18 -4.10 0.25
CA ILE A 150 -10.10 -5.22 0.03
C ILE A 150 -9.36 -6.54 0.31
N TYR A 151 -8.11 -6.66 -0.17
CA TYR A 151 -7.31 -7.85 0.04
C TYR A 151 -6.84 -8.03 1.49
N GLU A 152 -6.42 -6.96 2.18
CA GLU A 152 -6.15 -6.99 3.62
C GLU A 152 -7.38 -7.46 4.41
N ARG A 153 -8.57 -6.96 4.06
CA ARG A 153 -9.81 -7.43 4.69
C ARG A 153 -10.04 -8.92 4.39
N TYR A 154 -9.83 -9.34 3.15
CA TYR A 154 -9.94 -10.75 2.77
C TYR A 154 -9.02 -11.63 3.62
N LEU A 155 -7.74 -11.26 3.73
CA LEU A 155 -6.76 -11.96 4.58
C LEU A 155 -7.20 -12.02 6.05
N ASN A 156 -7.69 -10.90 6.61
CA ASN A 156 -8.17 -10.85 7.99
C ASN A 156 -9.46 -11.67 8.24
N GLU A 157 -10.24 -11.93 7.19
CA GLU A 157 -11.44 -12.76 7.25
C GLU A 157 -11.14 -14.26 7.10
N LEU A 158 -9.94 -14.62 6.61
CA LEU A 158 -9.50 -16.00 6.55
C LEU A 158 -9.35 -16.59 7.95
N SER A 159 -9.78 -17.84 8.09
CA SER A 159 -9.74 -18.58 9.34
C SER A 159 -9.41 -20.02 8.99
N PHE A 160 -8.16 -20.38 9.17
CA PHE A 160 -7.69 -21.75 8.95
C PHE A 160 -8.01 -22.61 10.18
N GLU A 161 -8.39 -23.87 9.96
CA GLU A 161 -8.60 -24.81 11.06
C GLU A 161 -7.28 -25.24 11.68
N ASP A 162 -6.20 -25.28 10.89
CA ASP A 162 -4.83 -25.59 11.32
C ASP A 162 -4.03 -24.32 11.63
N GLU A 163 -3.53 -24.23 12.86
CA GLU A 163 -2.69 -23.11 13.33
C GLU A 163 -1.32 -23.08 12.62
N THR A 164 -0.83 -24.24 12.15
CA THR A 164 0.45 -24.36 11.43
C THR A 164 0.40 -23.54 10.14
N LEU A 165 -0.70 -23.64 9.40
CA LEU A 165 -0.87 -22.93 8.14
C LEU A 165 -0.94 -21.41 8.33
N THR A 166 -1.63 -20.97 9.39
CA THR A 166 -1.64 -19.55 9.79
C THR A 166 -0.23 -19.08 10.15
N SER A 167 0.53 -19.91 10.86
CA SER A 167 1.89 -19.58 11.29
C SER A 167 2.85 -19.49 10.10
N ILE A 168 2.76 -20.41 9.13
CA ILE A 168 3.57 -20.38 7.90
C ILE A 168 3.32 -19.08 7.14
N ALA A 169 2.05 -18.70 6.96
CA ALA A 169 1.71 -17.45 6.28
C ALA A 169 2.29 -16.23 7.02
N GLN A 170 2.14 -16.19 8.35
CA GLN A 170 2.64 -15.09 9.18
C GLN A 170 4.16 -14.95 9.07
N ASP A 171 4.90 -16.07 9.16
CA ASP A 171 6.34 -16.06 9.00
C ASP A 171 6.77 -15.45 7.66
N VAL A 172 6.10 -15.84 6.57
CA VAL A 172 6.38 -15.31 5.22
C VAL A 172 6.13 -13.81 5.15
N PHE A 173 5.05 -13.30 5.76
CA PHE A 173 4.76 -11.86 5.80
C PHE A 173 5.70 -11.08 6.73
N ASP A 174 6.28 -11.72 7.75
CA ASP A 174 7.24 -11.11 8.69
C ASP A 174 8.68 -11.15 8.16
N ALA A 175 8.96 -11.98 7.15
CA ALA A 175 10.27 -12.03 6.49
C ALA A 175 10.57 -10.70 5.76
N SER A 176 11.81 -10.22 5.88
CA SER A 176 12.20 -8.89 5.38
C SER A 176 12.06 -8.72 3.85
N ASP A 177 12.25 -9.81 3.10
CA ASP A 177 12.11 -9.87 1.65
C ASP A 177 10.78 -10.52 1.20
N LEU A 178 9.94 -10.85 2.18
CA LEU A 178 8.66 -11.56 2.04
C LEU A 178 8.82 -12.99 1.51
N GLU A 179 9.94 -13.63 1.84
CA GLU A 179 10.29 -14.96 1.34
C GLU A 179 10.89 -15.85 2.41
N ILE A 180 10.50 -17.12 2.39
CA ILE A 180 11.10 -18.16 3.23
C ILE A 180 11.35 -19.39 2.37
N SER A 181 12.51 -20.03 2.55
CA SER A 181 12.84 -21.27 1.83
C SER A 181 11.96 -22.44 2.30
N ILE A 182 11.67 -23.37 1.39
CA ILE A 182 10.92 -24.59 1.72
C ILE A 182 11.64 -25.39 2.81
N GLU A 183 12.96 -25.48 2.74
CA GLU A 183 13.79 -26.20 3.71
C GLU A 183 13.65 -25.61 5.12
N GLU A 184 13.64 -24.27 5.23
CA GLU A 184 13.46 -23.58 6.52
C GLU A 184 12.07 -23.82 7.11
N LEU A 185 11.02 -23.80 6.28
CA LEU A 185 9.66 -24.14 6.75
C LEU A 185 9.57 -25.60 7.21
N MET A 186 10.17 -26.53 6.46
CA MET A 186 10.20 -27.95 6.85
C MET A 186 10.90 -28.16 8.19
N GLU A 187 12.05 -27.50 8.39
CA GLU A 187 12.81 -27.58 9.65
C GLU A 187 12.04 -26.97 10.82
N LYS A 188 11.50 -25.75 10.64
CA LYS A 188 10.80 -25.01 11.69
C LYS A 188 9.55 -25.74 12.18
N TYR A 189 8.75 -26.28 11.26
CA TYR A 189 7.48 -26.94 11.57
C TYR A 189 7.59 -28.46 11.70
N GLN A 190 8.78 -29.03 11.51
CA GLN A 190 9.03 -30.48 11.56
C GLN A 190 8.12 -31.27 10.60
N LEU A 191 7.90 -30.72 9.40
CA LEU A 191 7.01 -31.29 8.40
C LEU A 191 7.79 -32.16 7.40
N SER A 192 7.14 -33.22 6.91
CA SER A 192 7.63 -33.87 5.69
C SER A 192 7.38 -32.96 4.48
N ARG A 193 8.06 -33.25 3.37
CA ARG A 193 7.91 -32.46 2.15
C ARG A 193 6.48 -32.52 1.61
N GLU A 194 5.86 -33.70 1.65
CA GLU A 194 4.47 -33.94 1.25
C GLU A 194 3.47 -33.18 2.13
N ALA A 195 3.67 -33.22 3.46
CA ALA A 195 2.79 -32.51 4.40
C ALA A 195 2.88 -31.00 4.21
N LEU A 196 4.09 -30.47 3.96
CA LEU A 196 4.26 -29.05 3.64
C LEU A 196 3.59 -28.69 2.31
N GLU A 197 3.71 -29.51 1.26
CA GLU A 197 3.02 -29.23 -0.01
C GLU A 197 1.50 -29.14 0.13
N GLU A 198 0.89 -29.97 0.99
CA GLU A 198 -0.54 -29.89 1.27
C GLU A 198 -0.92 -28.51 1.84
N TYR A 199 -0.17 -28.02 2.83
CA TYR A 199 -0.38 -26.68 3.37
C TYR A 199 -0.13 -25.56 2.36
N LEU A 200 0.90 -25.68 1.52
CA LEU A 200 1.23 -24.69 0.50
C LEU A 200 0.14 -24.62 -0.58
N ILE A 201 -0.43 -25.76 -0.97
CA ILE A 201 -1.60 -25.82 -1.86
C ILE A 201 -2.79 -25.10 -1.24
N GLU A 202 -3.08 -25.33 0.04
CA GLU A 202 -4.19 -24.68 0.71
C GLU A 202 -3.99 -23.15 0.81
N LEU A 203 -2.76 -22.70 1.09
CA LEU A 203 -2.40 -21.28 1.05
C LEU A 203 -2.54 -20.66 -0.35
N GLU A 204 -2.17 -21.38 -1.39
CA GLU A 204 -2.27 -20.94 -2.78
C GLU A 204 -3.71 -20.76 -3.21
N TYR A 205 -4.55 -21.75 -2.97
CA TYR A 205 -5.96 -21.62 -3.31
C TYR A 205 -6.62 -20.53 -2.46
N ASN A 206 -6.19 -20.30 -1.22
CA ASN A 206 -6.66 -19.14 -0.44
C ASN A 206 -5.99 -17.81 -0.84
N LEU A 207 -5.23 -17.77 -1.94
CA LEU A 207 -4.56 -16.59 -2.46
C LEU A 207 -3.68 -15.88 -1.41
N VAL A 208 -3.05 -16.63 -0.50
CA VAL A 208 -2.24 -16.08 0.60
C VAL A 208 -0.76 -16.12 0.26
N CYS A 209 -0.25 -17.33 0.02
CA CYS A 209 1.14 -17.57 -0.36
C CYS A 209 1.19 -18.54 -1.53
N CYS A 210 2.32 -18.57 -2.22
CA CYS A 210 2.59 -19.45 -3.34
C CYS A 210 4.06 -19.85 -3.38
N VAL A 211 4.31 -20.97 -4.05
CA VAL A 211 5.67 -21.48 -4.25
C VAL A 211 6.22 -21.00 -5.58
N ARG A 212 7.43 -20.44 -5.54
CA ARG A 212 8.27 -20.20 -6.73
C ARG A 212 9.64 -20.86 -6.56
N TYR A 213 10.26 -21.18 -7.68
CA TYR A 213 11.55 -21.83 -7.75
C TYR A 213 12.56 -20.89 -8.41
N GLU A 214 13.59 -20.56 -7.65
CA GLU A 214 14.70 -19.75 -8.12
C GLU A 214 15.88 -20.62 -8.53
N ARG A 215 16.60 -20.20 -9.57
CA ARG A 215 17.78 -20.95 -10.02
C ARG A 215 18.89 -20.83 -8.98
N ASP A 216 19.40 -21.98 -8.53
CA ASP A 216 20.54 -22.06 -7.62
C ASP A 216 21.55 -23.07 -8.18
N GLY A 217 22.57 -22.56 -8.87
CA GLY A 217 23.53 -23.38 -9.62
C GLY A 217 22.85 -24.25 -10.70
N ASP A 218 23.00 -25.56 -10.55
CA ASP A 218 22.41 -26.59 -11.42
C ASP A 218 21.06 -27.13 -10.90
N GLY A 219 20.51 -26.48 -9.86
CA GLY A 219 19.25 -26.86 -9.24
C GLY A 219 18.29 -25.69 -9.08
N TRP A 220 17.24 -25.94 -8.31
CA TRP A 220 16.23 -24.98 -7.94
C TRP A 220 16.13 -24.88 -6.43
N ARG A 221 15.97 -23.66 -5.94
CA ARG A 221 15.64 -23.35 -4.56
C ARG A 221 14.18 -22.94 -4.49
N GLY A 222 13.37 -23.73 -3.79
CA GLY A 222 11.96 -23.42 -3.57
C GLY A 222 11.81 -22.36 -2.47
N VAL A 223 10.99 -21.34 -2.75
CA VAL A 223 10.65 -20.31 -1.77
C VAL A 223 9.15 -20.09 -1.73
N THR A 224 8.62 -19.88 -0.53
CA THR A 224 7.24 -19.48 -0.28
C THR A 224 7.18 -17.96 -0.17
N THR A 225 6.25 -17.35 -0.92
CA THR A 225 6.10 -15.90 -1.04
C THR A 225 4.64 -15.53 -1.23
N PRO A 226 4.19 -14.31 -0.88
CA PRO A 226 2.93 -13.80 -1.40
C PRO A 226 2.98 -13.68 -2.92
N PHE A 227 1.81 -13.58 -3.55
CA PHE A 227 1.74 -13.38 -4.99
C PHE A 227 2.34 -12.04 -5.42
N GLN A 228 2.81 -11.99 -6.66
CA GLN A 228 3.71 -10.94 -7.14
C GLN A 228 3.15 -9.52 -6.91
N GLU A 229 1.90 -9.26 -7.27
CA GLU A 229 1.29 -7.94 -7.18
C GLU A 229 1.16 -7.48 -5.73
N TRP A 230 0.82 -8.38 -4.80
CA TRP A 230 0.76 -8.04 -3.37
C TRP A 230 2.15 -7.84 -2.77
N ARG A 231 3.11 -8.70 -3.13
CA ARG A 231 4.51 -8.55 -2.72
C ARG A 231 5.09 -7.22 -3.18
N ASP A 232 4.83 -6.80 -4.42
CA ASP A 232 5.28 -5.51 -4.95
C ASP A 232 4.66 -4.34 -4.19
N PHE A 233 3.38 -4.44 -3.83
CA PHE A 233 2.72 -3.43 -3.02
C PHE A 233 3.31 -3.32 -1.61
N LEU A 234 3.53 -4.45 -0.92
CA LEU A 234 4.15 -4.47 0.40
C LEU A 234 5.59 -3.93 0.37
N LYS A 235 6.38 -4.32 -0.65
CA LYS A 235 7.72 -3.77 -0.86
C LYS A 235 7.68 -2.26 -1.09
N PHE A 236 6.75 -1.77 -1.91
CA PHE A 236 6.55 -0.34 -2.08
C PHE A 236 6.27 0.36 -0.74
N GLN A 237 5.40 -0.21 0.11
CA GLN A 237 5.10 0.36 1.43
C GLN A 237 6.32 0.42 2.34
N ASN A 238 7.12 -0.65 2.37
CA ASN A 238 8.33 -0.75 3.18
C ASN A 238 9.43 0.20 2.69
N ASP A 239 9.71 0.20 1.39
CA ASP A 239 10.76 1.03 0.78
C ASP A 239 10.44 2.54 0.86
N HIS A 240 9.16 2.89 0.96
CA HIS A 240 8.68 4.27 1.07
C HIS A 240 8.06 4.57 2.44
N ALA A 241 8.38 3.77 3.45
CA ALA A 241 8.05 4.06 4.84
C ALA A 241 8.86 5.30 5.29
N PRO A 242 8.22 6.35 5.83
CA PRO A 242 8.95 7.54 6.25
C PRO A 242 9.89 7.22 7.41
N VAL A 243 11.19 7.46 7.21
CA VAL A 243 12.20 7.28 8.25
C VAL A 243 12.17 8.50 9.18
N ALA A 244 12.05 8.25 10.48
CA ALA A 244 12.13 9.30 11.48
C ALA A 244 13.57 9.86 11.55
N LEU A 245 13.69 11.17 11.72
CA LEU A 245 14.93 11.82 12.06
C LEU A 245 15.49 11.23 13.36
N THR A 246 16.81 11.13 13.45
CA THR A 246 17.50 10.77 14.70
C THR A 246 17.28 11.87 15.76
N GLU A 247 17.54 11.55 17.03
CA GLU A 247 17.41 12.53 18.12
C GLU A 247 18.29 13.77 17.89
N GLU A 248 19.53 13.58 17.45
CA GLU A 248 20.46 14.68 17.14
C GLU A 248 19.95 15.58 16.01
N GLU A 249 19.37 14.97 14.97
CA GLU A 249 18.77 15.72 13.85
C GLU A 249 17.52 16.48 14.29
N ALA A 250 16.66 15.84 15.09
CA ALA A 250 15.45 16.45 15.64
C ALA A 250 15.77 17.61 16.59
N ASP A 251 16.86 17.54 17.36
CA ASP A 251 17.31 18.64 18.24
C ASP A 251 17.85 19.84 17.44
N SER A 252 18.42 19.59 16.26
CA SER A 252 18.92 20.63 15.36
C SER A 252 17.84 21.26 14.47
N LEU A 253 16.62 20.74 14.52
CA LEU A 253 15.51 21.14 13.66
C LEU A 253 14.99 22.52 14.03
N LEU A 254 14.84 23.38 13.03
CA LEU A 254 14.25 24.70 13.19
C LEU A 254 12.72 24.58 13.15
N ARG A 255 12.09 24.49 14.32
CA ARG A 255 10.63 24.41 14.41
C ARG A 255 9.97 25.69 13.94
N LYS A 256 8.85 25.58 13.23
CA LYS A 256 7.98 26.70 12.84
C LYS A 256 7.45 27.45 14.06
N HIS A 257 7.16 26.71 15.14
CA HIS A 257 6.81 27.26 16.44
C HIS A 257 7.23 26.29 17.56
N VAL A 258 7.56 26.83 18.73
CA VAL A 258 8.06 26.07 19.90
C VAL A 258 6.98 25.22 20.61
N ASP A 259 5.74 25.69 20.63
CA ASP A 259 4.55 25.04 21.21
C ASP A 259 3.61 24.48 20.11
N ASP A 260 2.98 23.33 20.38
CA ASP A 260 2.10 22.62 19.44
C ASP A 260 0.80 23.38 19.13
N PHE A 261 0.28 24.18 20.07
CA PHE A 261 -0.83 25.11 19.85
C PHE A 261 -0.34 26.54 19.60
N GLY A 262 0.92 26.69 19.19
CA GLY A 262 1.56 27.97 18.99
C GLY A 262 0.78 28.96 18.16
N PHE A 263 0.25 28.50 17.02
CA PHE A 263 -0.58 29.32 16.15
C PHE A 263 -1.78 29.92 16.89
N ILE A 264 -2.48 29.12 17.71
CA ILE A 264 -3.64 29.57 18.49
C ILE A 264 -3.23 30.55 19.58
N ARG A 265 -2.07 30.36 20.21
CA ARG A 265 -1.53 31.31 21.20
C ARG A 265 -1.21 32.65 20.55
N ASP A 266 -0.56 32.64 19.40
CA ASP A 266 -0.23 33.85 18.65
C ASP A 266 -1.49 34.61 18.19
N VAL A 267 -2.54 33.87 17.79
CA VAL A 267 -3.86 34.46 17.51
C VAL A 267 -4.40 35.18 18.76
N ASN A 268 -4.37 34.55 19.94
CA ASN A 268 -4.83 35.16 21.19
C ASN A 268 -4.00 36.39 21.60
N GLU A 269 -2.69 36.34 21.39
CA GLU A 269 -1.78 37.46 21.66
C GLU A 269 -2.07 38.65 20.75
N ILE A 270 -2.31 38.42 19.46
CA ILE A 270 -2.67 39.47 18.50
C ILE A 270 -4.04 40.06 18.82
N ILE A 271 -5.03 39.25 19.21
CA ILE A 271 -6.34 39.75 19.65
C ILE A 271 -6.17 40.68 20.86
N THR A 272 -5.34 40.29 21.83
CA THR A 272 -5.07 41.11 23.03
C THR A 272 -4.36 42.43 22.69
N LEU A 273 -3.51 42.45 21.67
CA LEU A 273 -2.91 43.70 21.18
C LEU A 273 -3.96 44.58 20.48
N LEU A 274 -4.82 44.00 19.64
CA LEU A 274 -5.86 44.71 18.91
C LEU A 274 -6.90 45.37 19.83
N GLU A 275 -7.11 44.84 21.04
CA GLU A 275 -7.94 45.47 22.09
C GLU A 275 -7.38 46.81 22.57
N GLN A 276 -6.07 47.05 22.43
CA GLN A 276 -5.41 48.31 22.78
C GLN A 276 -5.57 49.37 21.70
N GLY A 277 -5.87 48.96 20.46
CA GLY A 277 -6.09 49.84 19.32
C GLY A 277 -5.86 49.15 17.98
N PRO A 278 -6.35 49.76 16.88
CA PRO A 278 -6.21 49.19 15.54
C PRO A 278 -4.76 49.23 15.06
N VAL A 279 -4.34 48.18 14.35
CA VAL A 279 -2.97 48.01 13.84
C VAL A 279 -2.92 48.17 12.32
N ASN A 280 -1.77 48.60 11.80
CA ASN A 280 -1.61 48.82 10.36
C ASN A 280 -1.51 47.50 9.59
N MET A 281 -2.17 47.46 8.44
CA MET A 281 -2.07 46.37 7.47
C MET A 281 -1.03 46.69 6.42
N VAL A 282 -0.36 45.66 5.92
CA VAL A 282 0.57 45.76 4.80
C VAL A 282 0.33 44.62 3.83
N GLU A 283 0.59 44.87 2.55
CA GLU A 283 0.55 43.83 1.54
C GLU A 283 1.93 43.19 1.40
N ARG A 284 1.99 41.86 1.48
CA ARG A 284 3.22 41.07 1.27
C ARG A 284 2.88 39.88 0.38
N GLU A 285 3.62 39.74 -0.72
CA GLU A 285 3.43 38.63 -1.67
C GLU A 285 1.98 38.50 -2.17
N GLY A 286 1.30 39.64 -2.38
CA GLY A 286 -0.11 39.69 -2.80
C GLY A 286 -1.12 39.30 -1.71
N LYS A 287 -0.68 39.14 -0.45
CA LYS A 287 -1.54 38.85 0.70
C LYS A 287 -1.54 40.01 1.68
N LEU A 288 -2.73 40.35 2.18
CA LEU A 288 -2.89 41.34 3.24
C LEU A 288 -2.50 40.71 4.58
N CYS A 289 -1.58 41.34 5.30
CA CYS A 289 -1.10 40.87 6.60
C CYS A 289 -0.97 42.02 7.60
N ILE A 290 -0.98 41.71 8.89
CA ILE A 290 -0.70 42.68 9.93
C ILE A 290 0.78 43.07 9.87
N GLY A 291 1.05 44.35 9.59
CA GLY A 291 2.40 44.88 9.35
C GLY A 291 3.00 45.64 10.53
N ASP A 292 2.31 45.67 11.66
CA ASP A 292 2.73 46.44 12.82
C ASP A 292 4.03 45.89 13.44
N PRO A 293 5.06 46.73 13.67
CA PRO A 293 6.32 46.30 14.28
C PRO A 293 6.15 45.65 15.66
N ALA A 294 5.13 46.06 16.44
CA ALA A 294 4.85 45.47 17.75
C ALA A 294 4.38 44.02 17.61
N VAL A 295 3.51 43.73 16.64
CA VAL A 295 3.07 42.36 16.32
C VAL A 295 4.25 41.52 15.83
N LYS A 296 5.08 42.08 14.94
CA LYS A 296 6.28 41.38 14.45
C LYS A 296 7.19 40.96 15.61
N THR A 297 7.49 41.91 16.51
CA THR A 297 8.35 41.70 17.68
C THR A 297 7.77 40.68 18.66
N LEU A 298 6.44 40.65 18.80
CA LEU A 298 5.74 39.71 19.67
C LEU A 298 5.91 38.27 19.16
N ILE A 299 5.57 38.02 17.89
CA ILE A 299 5.57 36.69 17.28
C ILE A 299 6.99 36.16 17.02
N GLN A 300 7.95 37.03 16.71
CA GLN A 300 9.36 36.66 16.50
C GLN A 300 10.04 35.98 17.71
N LYS A 301 9.44 36.07 18.90
CA LYS A 301 9.92 35.36 20.09
C LYS A 301 9.76 33.84 19.98
N HIS A 302 8.82 33.39 19.16
CA HIS A 302 8.40 31.99 19.07
C HIS A 302 8.47 31.43 17.65
N VAL A 303 8.44 32.29 16.64
CA VAL A 303 8.45 31.92 15.22
C VAL A 303 9.73 32.44 14.56
N PRO A 304 10.57 31.56 13.99
CA PRO A 304 11.76 31.97 13.24
C PRO A 304 11.42 32.87 12.04
N GLU A 305 12.34 33.78 11.69
CA GLU A 305 12.13 34.79 10.62
C GLU A 305 11.69 34.17 9.28
N GLN A 306 12.18 32.96 8.97
CA GLN A 306 11.88 32.25 7.72
C GLN A 306 10.41 31.85 7.59
N PHE A 307 9.70 31.64 8.71
CA PHE A 307 8.28 31.31 8.71
C PHE A 307 7.37 32.50 9.00
N LEU A 308 7.93 33.60 9.52
CA LEU A 308 7.19 34.69 10.11
C LEU A 308 6.19 35.34 9.15
N CYS A 309 6.59 35.56 7.89
CA CYS A 309 5.72 36.22 6.91
C CYS A 309 4.48 35.36 6.61
N ASP A 310 4.67 34.09 6.27
CA ASP A 310 3.56 33.16 6.01
C ASP A 310 2.69 32.97 7.26
N HIS A 311 3.31 32.89 8.44
CA HIS A 311 2.61 32.74 9.71
C HIS A 311 1.69 33.93 10.02
N LEU A 312 2.19 35.17 9.89
CA LEU A 312 1.38 36.38 10.09
C LEU A 312 0.27 36.52 9.03
N CYS A 313 0.54 36.16 7.77
CA CYS A 313 -0.49 36.08 6.74
C CYS A 313 -1.60 35.10 7.13
N ASN A 314 -1.25 33.90 7.60
CA ASN A 314 -2.21 32.89 8.03
C ASN A 314 -3.01 33.34 9.26
N ILE A 315 -2.40 33.99 10.26
CA ILE A 315 -3.13 34.54 11.41
C ILE A 315 -4.12 35.62 10.97
N THR A 316 -3.64 36.59 10.18
CA THR A 316 -4.48 37.68 9.67
C THR A 316 -5.70 37.13 8.93
N PHE A 317 -5.45 36.10 8.13
CA PHE A 317 -6.46 35.41 7.37
C PHE A 317 -7.48 34.70 8.28
N ILE A 318 -7.02 33.91 9.27
CA ILE A 318 -7.89 33.19 10.20
C ILE A 318 -8.72 34.15 11.05
N LEU A 319 -8.13 35.24 11.55
CA LEU A 319 -8.85 36.28 12.29
C LEU A 319 -10.00 36.86 11.46
N LYS A 320 -9.75 37.08 10.16
CA LYS A 320 -10.78 37.59 9.24
C LYS A 320 -11.86 36.54 8.98
N LEU A 321 -11.46 35.28 8.74
CA LEU A 321 -12.37 34.17 8.48
C LEU A 321 -13.31 33.89 9.65
N LEU A 322 -12.79 33.93 10.87
CA LEU A 322 -13.54 33.75 12.10
C LEU A 322 -14.38 34.97 12.49
N ASN A 323 -14.39 36.02 11.64
CA ASN A 323 -15.10 37.27 11.88
C ASN A 323 -14.67 37.98 13.19
N ILE A 324 -13.44 37.74 13.65
CA ILE A 324 -12.87 38.36 14.86
C ILE A 324 -12.37 39.78 14.54
N VAL A 325 -12.01 40.04 13.27
CA VAL A 325 -11.50 41.34 12.83
C VAL A 325 -12.20 41.86 11.58
N GLU A 326 -12.14 43.17 11.42
CA GLU A 326 -12.52 43.89 10.20
C GLU A 326 -11.42 44.82 9.73
N PHE A 327 -11.38 45.05 8.42
CA PHE A 327 -10.36 45.86 7.78
C PHE A 327 -10.99 47.17 7.31
N ILE A 328 -10.60 48.28 7.92
CA ILE A 328 -11.12 49.62 7.67
C ILE A 328 -9.93 50.56 7.46
N ASP A 329 -9.92 51.31 6.35
CA ASP A 329 -8.90 52.32 6.05
C ASP A 329 -7.44 51.83 6.19
N GLY A 330 -7.17 50.61 5.74
CA GLY A 330 -5.83 50.00 5.80
C GLY A 330 -5.40 49.57 7.21
N LYS A 331 -6.33 49.51 8.17
CA LYS A 331 -6.11 49.05 9.53
C LYS A 331 -6.97 47.85 9.88
N CYS A 332 -6.46 47.01 10.78
CA CYS A 332 -7.18 45.90 11.37
C CYS A 332 -7.83 46.33 12.69
N HIS A 333 -9.14 46.21 12.76
CA HIS A 333 -9.97 46.51 13.91
C HIS A 333 -10.55 45.22 14.49
N ILE A 334 -10.59 45.12 15.81
CA ILE A 334 -11.22 44.00 16.51
C ILE A 334 -12.74 44.13 16.52
N ARG A 335 -13.44 43.00 16.44
CA ARG A 335 -14.88 42.88 16.72
C ARG A 335 -15.05 42.34 18.14
N PRO A 336 -15.42 43.18 19.13
CA PRO A 336 -15.37 42.81 20.54
C PRO A 336 -16.14 41.54 20.89
N GLU A 337 -17.37 41.41 20.40
CA GLU A 337 -18.24 40.25 20.69
C GLU A 337 -17.63 38.93 20.19
N SER A 338 -17.11 38.91 18.97
CA SER A 338 -16.49 37.71 18.39
C SER A 338 -15.16 37.37 19.05
N ALA A 339 -14.38 38.38 19.46
CA ALA A 339 -13.13 38.20 20.17
C ALA A 339 -13.33 37.64 21.60
N GLU A 340 -14.36 38.12 22.31
CA GLU A 340 -14.71 37.63 23.65
C GLU A 340 -15.16 36.16 23.59
N GLN A 341 -16.09 35.84 22.69
CA GLN A 341 -16.53 34.45 22.45
C GLN A 341 -15.38 33.52 22.07
N TRP A 342 -14.39 34.02 21.32
CA TRP A 342 -13.19 33.27 20.98
C TRP A 342 -12.34 32.98 22.22
N LYS A 343 -12.07 34.00 23.05
CA LYS A 343 -11.23 33.88 24.26
C LYS A 343 -11.84 33.02 25.35
N GLU A 344 -13.17 32.89 25.41
CA GLU A 344 -13.86 32.00 26.35
C GLU A 344 -13.61 30.51 26.08
N LYS A 345 -13.27 30.15 24.83
CA LYS A 345 -13.04 28.76 24.43
C LYS A 345 -11.69 28.24 24.97
N PRO A 346 -11.64 27.00 25.50
CA PRO A 346 -10.38 26.30 25.74
C PRO A 346 -9.53 26.20 24.47
N ILE A 347 -8.20 26.10 24.63
CA ILE A 347 -7.27 26.11 23.50
C ILE A 347 -7.53 24.97 22.50
N GLN A 348 -7.99 23.81 22.96
CA GLN A 348 -8.36 22.69 22.09
C GLN A 348 -9.64 22.99 21.28
N GLU A 349 -10.61 23.68 21.87
CA GLU A 349 -11.83 24.10 21.16
C GLU A 349 -11.55 25.23 20.16
N GLN A 350 -10.64 26.14 20.50
CA GLN A 350 -10.12 27.14 19.58
C GLN A 350 -9.44 26.46 18.38
N ALA A 351 -8.57 25.49 18.62
CA ALA A 351 -7.89 24.70 17.59
C ALA A 351 -8.89 23.96 16.68
N MET A 352 -9.90 23.29 17.26
CA MET A 352 -10.97 22.66 16.47
C MET A 352 -11.81 23.67 15.68
N THR A 353 -12.03 24.86 16.23
CA THR A 353 -12.72 25.93 15.50
C THR A 353 -11.91 26.33 14.26
N VAL A 354 -10.59 26.55 14.37
CA VAL A 354 -9.72 26.83 13.21
C VAL A 354 -9.80 25.70 12.19
N TYR A 355 -9.68 24.46 12.65
CA TYR A 355 -9.75 23.28 11.79
C TYR A 355 -11.06 23.23 10.99
N LEU A 356 -12.21 23.27 11.67
CA LEU A 356 -13.53 23.15 11.04
C LEU A 356 -13.85 24.34 10.12
N TYR A 357 -13.48 25.56 10.52
CA TYR A 357 -13.68 26.73 9.66
C TYR A 357 -12.82 26.67 8.41
N SER A 358 -11.58 26.20 8.52
CA SER A 358 -10.70 26.03 7.37
C SER A 358 -11.17 24.93 6.41
N LEU A 359 -11.90 23.92 6.92
CA LEU A 359 -12.58 22.91 6.11
C LEU A 359 -13.75 23.53 5.35
N ASN A 360 -14.68 24.15 6.07
CA ASN A 360 -15.94 24.62 5.50
C ASN A 360 -15.78 25.77 4.48
N HIS A 361 -14.66 26.50 4.53
CA HIS A 361 -14.42 27.63 3.65
C HIS A 361 -13.28 27.37 2.66
N TYR A 362 -12.82 26.12 2.49
CA TYR A 362 -11.66 25.80 1.64
C TYR A 362 -11.70 26.47 0.25
N ARG A 363 -12.86 26.49 -0.40
CA ARG A 363 -13.03 27.15 -1.70
C ARG A 363 -12.84 28.67 -1.65
N ASP A 364 -13.28 29.29 -0.56
CA ASP A 364 -13.04 30.73 -0.32
C ASP A 364 -11.56 31.00 0.00
N LEU A 365 -10.86 30.01 0.57
CA LEU A 365 -9.44 30.08 0.94
C LEU A 365 -8.48 29.93 -0.26
N HIS A 366 -8.84 29.12 -1.25
CA HIS A 366 -7.93 28.64 -2.28
C HIS A 366 -8.39 28.91 -3.72
N GLY A 367 -9.61 29.42 -3.92
CA GLY A 367 -10.19 29.61 -5.24
C GLY A 367 -10.60 28.29 -5.90
N ASP A 368 -10.83 28.31 -7.20
CA ASP A 368 -11.16 27.10 -7.99
C ASP A 368 -9.87 26.43 -8.48
N ASP A 369 -9.11 25.87 -7.53
CA ASP A 369 -7.92 25.06 -7.80
C ASP A 369 -8.26 23.58 -8.11
N GLY A 370 -9.55 23.26 -8.12
CA GLY A 370 -10.08 21.91 -8.37
C GLY A 370 -9.89 20.92 -7.23
N PHE A 371 -9.28 21.31 -6.10
CA PHE A 371 -9.16 20.47 -4.91
C PHE A 371 -10.43 20.54 -4.07
N THR A 372 -10.69 19.48 -3.31
CA THR A 372 -11.94 19.27 -2.57
C THR A 372 -11.68 18.87 -1.13
N ASP A 373 -12.72 18.98 -0.29
CA ASP A 373 -12.70 18.45 1.08
C ASP A 373 -12.36 16.96 1.15
N ARG A 374 -12.67 16.19 0.09
CA ARG A 374 -12.28 14.79 -0.02
C ARG A 374 -10.76 14.65 -0.03
N ASP A 375 -10.06 15.45 -0.83
CA ASP A 375 -8.62 15.39 -0.97
C ASP A 375 -7.92 15.67 0.37
N ILE A 376 -8.44 16.65 1.10
CA ILE A 376 -7.96 17.00 2.44
C ILE A 376 -8.12 15.80 3.39
N ARG A 377 -9.28 15.16 3.38
CA ARG A 377 -9.53 13.97 4.22
C ARG A 377 -8.64 12.80 3.84
N GLU A 378 -8.28 12.63 2.56
CA GLU A 378 -7.33 11.59 2.15
C GLU A 378 -5.90 11.88 2.61
N ILE A 379 -5.48 13.17 2.65
CA ILE A 379 -4.22 13.58 3.29
C ILE A 379 -4.24 13.27 4.78
N GLU A 380 -5.32 13.63 5.48
CA GLU A 380 -5.49 13.37 6.91
C GLU A 380 -5.44 11.86 7.24
N LYS A 381 -6.13 11.02 6.46
CA LYS A 381 -6.04 9.56 6.61
C LYS A 381 -4.62 9.04 6.40
N SER A 382 -3.88 9.64 5.47
CA SER A 382 -2.49 9.23 5.18
C SER A 382 -1.55 9.46 6.38
N LEU A 383 -1.90 10.37 7.30
CA LEU A 383 -1.12 10.61 8.53
C LEU A 383 -1.05 9.39 9.45
N LYS A 384 -1.98 8.43 9.34
CA LYS A 384 -1.92 7.17 10.12
C LYS A 384 -0.59 6.43 9.95
N ARG A 385 0.06 6.57 8.79
CA ARG A 385 1.38 5.99 8.49
C ARG A 385 2.52 6.51 9.36
N VAL A 386 2.35 7.70 9.94
CA VAL A 386 3.38 8.39 10.76
C VAL A 386 2.82 8.84 12.10
N LEU A 387 1.69 8.25 12.53
CA LEU A 387 0.95 8.66 13.72
C LEU A 387 1.82 8.61 14.98
N TYR A 388 2.64 7.56 15.08
CA TYR A 388 3.53 7.28 16.21
C TYR A 388 5.02 7.48 15.89
N SER A 389 5.34 7.97 14.69
CA SER A 389 6.71 8.25 14.28
C SER A 389 7.23 9.54 14.92
N GLY A 390 8.56 9.70 14.91
CA GLY A 390 9.21 10.98 15.21
C GLY A 390 9.02 12.00 14.08
N TRP A 391 9.90 13.00 14.03
CA TRP A 391 9.94 13.95 12.92
C TRP A 391 10.28 13.24 11.62
N VAL A 392 9.52 13.47 10.55
CA VAL A 392 9.76 12.89 9.22
C VAL A 392 9.81 13.98 8.16
N TYR A 393 10.56 13.76 7.09
CA TYR A 393 10.53 14.65 5.93
C TYR A 393 9.18 14.55 5.20
N ILE A 394 8.61 15.70 4.82
CA ILE A 394 7.35 15.73 4.07
C ILE A 394 7.49 15.04 2.71
N ASP A 395 8.62 15.19 2.03
CA ASP A 395 8.83 14.56 0.72
C ASP A 395 8.80 13.03 0.81
N ASP A 396 9.39 12.46 1.86
CA ASP A 396 9.46 11.01 2.05
C ASP A 396 8.09 10.46 2.50
N PHE A 397 7.34 11.25 3.28
CA PHE A 397 5.92 10.98 3.53
C PHE A 397 5.10 10.90 2.24
N ILE A 398 5.21 11.92 1.36
CA ILE A 398 4.46 12.02 0.09
C ILE A 398 4.80 10.86 -0.85
N LYS A 399 6.08 10.46 -0.96
CA LYS A 399 6.50 9.37 -1.87
C LYS A 399 5.77 8.05 -1.60
N GLY A 400 5.47 7.76 -0.33
CA GLY A 400 4.76 6.54 0.05
C GLY A 400 3.24 6.72 0.20
N MET A 401 2.68 7.89 -0.09
CA MET A 401 1.24 8.10 0.00
C MET A 401 0.50 7.30 -1.09
N THR A 402 -0.60 6.67 -0.70
CA THR A 402 -1.50 5.89 -1.57
C THR A 402 -2.86 6.57 -1.77
N ALA A 403 -3.00 7.80 -1.28
CA ALA A 403 -4.22 8.58 -1.31
C ALA A 403 -4.54 9.12 -2.72
N PRO A 404 -5.75 8.93 -3.26
CA PRO A 404 -6.16 9.62 -4.47
C PRO A 404 -6.42 11.10 -4.15
N ILE A 405 -5.57 11.96 -4.68
CA ILE A 405 -5.66 13.43 -4.59
C ILE A 405 -5.96 13.98 -5.99
N LYS A 406 -7.06 14.73 -6.13
CA LYS A 406 -7.48 15.41 -7.37
C LYS A 406 -7.58 14.46 -8.57
N THR A 407 -6.57 14.45 -9.44
CA THR A 407 -6.53 13.65 -10.67
C THR A 407 -5.76 12.34 -10.51
N SER A 408 -5.02 12.17 -9.42
CA SER A 408 -4.30 10.94 -9.18
C SER A 408 -5.25 9.76 -8.96
N GLU A 409 -4.95 8.65 -9.62
CA GLU A 409 -5.73 7.42 -9.53
C GLU A 409 -5.63 6.82 -8.14
N ALA A 410 -6.71 6.21 -7.67
CA ALA A 410 -6.68 5.42 -6.45
C ALA A 410 -5.82 4.16 -6.66
N VAL A 411 -5.24 3.63 -5.59
CA VAL A 411 -4.57 2.33 -5.66
C VAL A 411 -5.60 1.25 -5.95
N ALA A 412 -5.52 0.71 -7.17
CA ALA A 412 -6.36 -0.35 -7.64
C ALA A 412 -5.55 -1.30 -8.51
N LEU A 413 -5.97 -2.55 -8.51
CA LEU A 413 -5.38 -3.57 -9.34
C LEU A 413 -5.82 -3.35 -10.79
N ASN A 414 -4.85 -3.16 -11.69
CA ASN A 414 -5.10 -2.89 -13.09
C ASN A 414 -4.34 -3.89 -13.97
N LYS A 415 -4.96 -4.29 -15.08
CA LYS A 415 -4.33 -5.14 -16.10
C LYS A 415 -3.72 -4.27 -17.20
N LYS A 416 -2.39 -4.32 -17.35
CA LYS A 416 -1.66 -3.63 -18.42
C LYS A 416 -1.01 -4.65 -19.35
N GLY A 417 -1.68 -4.91 -20.47
CA GLY A 417 -1.28 -5.98 -21.37
C GLY A 417 -1.62 -7.34 -20.76
N LYS A 418 -0.60 -8.17 -20.50
CA LYS A 418 -0.77 -9.46 -19.82
C LYS A 418 -0.59 -9.36 -18.29
N HIS A 419 0.17 -8.39 -17.80
CA HIS A 419 0.48 -8.34 -16.38
C HIS A 419 -0.53 -7.51 -15.59
N TRP A 420 -0.79 -7.93 -14.37
CA TRP A 420 -1.51 -7.14 -13.39
C TRP A 420 -0.52 -6.40 -12.50
N HIS A 421 -0.95 -5.27 -11.95
CA HIS A 421 -0.20 -4.54 -10.94
C HIS A 421 -1.14 -3.63 -10.15
N TYR A 422 -0.82 -3.36 -8.89
CA TYR A 422 -1.45 -2.24 -8.18
C TYR A 422 -0.91 -0.92 -8.75
N THR A 423 -1.80 -0.02 -9.16
CA THR A 423 -1.41 1.34 -9.54
C THR A 423 -1.03 2.12 -8.30
N ILE A 424 0.12 2.78 -8.33
CA ILE A 424 0.54 3.70 -7.26
C ILE A 424 0.30 5.14 -7.74
N PRO A 425 -0.38 5.99 -6.94
CA PRO A 425 -0.61 7.38 -7.29
C PRO A 425 0.69 8.12 -7.62
N GLN A 426 0.69 8.86 -8.72
CA GLN A 426 1.79 9.75 -9.09
C GLN A 426 1.32 11.19 -8.96
N TYR A 427 1.85 11.92 -7.97
CA TYR A 427 1.44 13.29 -7.71
C TYR A 427 2.21 14.28 -8.59
N THR A 428 1.46 15.13 -9.28
CA THR A 428 1.95 16.33 -9.97
C THR A 428 2.55 17.34 -8.98
N GLN A 429 3.28 18.33 -9.47
CA GLN A 429 3.83 19.40 -8.61
C GLN A 429 2.75 20.21 -7.91
N GLU A 430 1.59 20.39 -8.56
CA GLU A 430 0.44 21.08 -7.97
C GLU A 430 -0.14 20.27 -6.80
N GLU A 431 -0.34 18.97 -6.98
CA GLU A 431 -0.85 18.07 -5.92
C GLU A 431 0.15 17.98 -4.75
N LYS A 432 1.45 17.90 -5.01
CA LYS A 432 2.49 17.95 -3.96
C LYS A 432 2.46 19.25 -3.17
N ALA A 433 2.36 20.39 -3.86
CA ALA A 433 2.26 21.69 -3.22
C ALA A 433 1.00 21.81 -2.36
N PHE A 434 -0.12 21.24 -2.81
CA PHE A 434 -1.37 21.17 -2.05
C PHE A 434 -1.23 20.31 -0.78
N ILE A 435 -0.60 19.13 -0.88
CA ILE A 435 -0.33 18.28 0.28
C ILE A 435 0.54 19.02 1.30
N ILE A 436 1.65 19.62 0.84
CA ILE A 436 2.55 20.40 1.69
C ILE A 436 1.80 21.56 2.36
N LYS A 437 0.99 22.32 1.62
CA LYS A 437 0.21 23.45 2.18
C LYS A 437 -0.80 22.96 3.22
N THR A 438 -1.43 21.81 3.00
CA THR A 438 -2.35 21.20 3.97
C THR A 438 -1.64 20.85 5.27
N LEU A 439 -0.46 20.22 5.21
CA LEU A 439 0.33 19.88 6.39
C LEU A 439 0.90 21.13 7.10
N VAL A 440 1.60 21.98 6.34
CA VAL A 440 2.43 23.10 6.86
C VAL A 440 1.60 24.26 7.39
N ASN A 441 0.39 24.46 6.83
CA ASN A 441 -0.48 25.55 7.23
C ASN A 441 -1.71 25.03 7.92
N ARG A 442 -2.55 24.24 7.25
CA ARG A 442 -3.86 23.90 7.81
C ARG A 442 -3.78 23.05 9.07
N LEU A 443 -3.13 21.90 9.00
CA LEU A 443 -3.04 20.98 10.14
C LEU A 443 -2.12 21.53 11.23
N PHE A 444 -1.09 22.30 10.86
CA PHE A 444 -0.26 23.06 11.81
C PHE A 444 -1.06 24.12 12.58
N ASN A 445 -1.86 24.93 11.88
CA ASN A 445 -2.66 25.99 12.51
C ASN A 445 -3.71 25.41 13.48
N ALA A 446 -4.20 24.20 13.20
CA ALA A 446 -5.08 23.43 14.07
C ALA A 446 -4.34 22.69 15.21
N GLY A 447 -3.01 22.78 15.29
CA GLY A 447 -2.19 22.08 16.29
C GLY A 447 -2.19 20.55 16.15
N MET A 448 -2.62 20.01 15.00
CA MET A 448 -2.63 18.56 14.74
C MET A 448 -1.24 18.04 14.35
N VAL A 449 -0.43 18.88 13.72
CA VAL A 449 0.97 18.58 13.40
C VAL A 449 1.86 19.71 13.86
N ALA A 450 3.08 19.39 14.27
CA ALA A 450 4.17 20.36 14.39
C ALA A 450 5.02 20.31 13.13
N VAL A 451 5.55 21.46 12.72
CA VAL A 451 6.27 21.63 11.46
C VAL A 451 7.62 22.28 11.73
N GLY A 452 8.63 21.97 10.94
CA GLY A 452 9.90 22.66 10.96
C GLY A 452 10.75 22.40 9.72
N LEU A 453 11.98 22.90 9.76
CA LEU A 453 12.97 22.74 8.70
C LEU A 453 14.22 22.06 9.27
N TYR A 454 14.67 21.03 8.58
CA TYR A 454 15.99 20.44 8.78
C TYR A 454 16.70 20.35 7.43
N GLN A 455 17.93 20.83 7.35
CA GLN A 455 18.69 20.96 6.09
C GLN A 455 17.90 21.65 4.95
N ASN A 456 17.12 22.69 5.29
CA ASN A 456 16.25 23.42 4.35
C ASN A 456 15.15 22.56 3.69
N ARG A 457 14.78 21.43 4.30
CA ARG A 457 13.67 20.57 3.88
C ARG A 457 12.59 20.55 4.96
N TYR A 458 11.32 20.61 4.52
CA TYR A 458 10.19 20.57 5.45
C TYR A 458 10.08 19.21 6.12
N CYS A 459 9.93 19.26 7.44
CA CYS A 459 9.69 18.12 8.30
C CYS A 459 8.43 18.36 9.13
N PHE A 460 7.78 17.28 9.55
CA PHE A 460 6.65 17.36 10.46
C PHE A 460 6.59 16.17 11.40
N ILE A 461 5.80 16.32 12.47
CA ILE A 461 5.44 15.26 13.40
C ILE A 461 3.96 15.44 13.79
N VAL A 462 3.24 14.34 14.02
CA VAL A 462 1.87 14.39 14.53
C VAL A 462 1.91 14.67 16.03
N THR A 463 1.21 15.71 16.48
CA THR A 463 1.18 16.12 17.90
C THR A 463 0.31 15.17 18.72
N PRO A 464 0.41 15.18 20.07
CA PRO A 464 -0.52 14.42 20.91
C PRO A 464 -2.00 14.77 20.63
N PHE A 465 -2.30 16.05 20.36
CA PHE A 465 -3.65 16.48 20.00
C PHE A 465 -4.07 15.91 18.64
N GLY A 466 -3.19 15.96 17.63
CA GLY A 466 -3.44 15.35 16.33
C GLY A 466 -3.74 13.86 16.40
N ARG A 467 -3.00 13.11 17.22
CA ARG A 467 -3.25 11.67 17.45
C ARG A 467 -4.66 11.42 18.00
N MET A 468 -5.08 12.21 18.98
CA MET A 468 -6.44 12.11 19.54
C MET A 468 -7.52 12.48 18.52
N SER A 469 -7.28 13.48 17.67
CA SER A 469 -8.26 13.99 16.71
C SER A 469 -8.40 13.13 15.44
N LEU A 470 -7.31 12.52 14.98
CA LEU A 470 -7.28 11.70 13.76
C LEU A 470 -7.79 10.27 13.99
N GLY A 471 -7.92 9.86 15.26
CA GLY A 471 -8.39 8.55 15.69
C GLY A 471 -7.37 7.44 15.44
N ASP A 472 -7.21 6.55 16.42
CA ASP A 472 -6.59 5.23 16.19
C ASP A 472 -7.37 4.46 15.10
#